data_AF-A0A933FEV8-F1
#
_entry.id   AF-A0A933FEV8-F1
#
_cell.length_a   1.000
_cell.length_b   1.000
_cell.length_c   1.000
_cell.angle_alpha   90.00
_cell.angle_beta   90.00
_cell.angle_gamma   90.00
#
_symmetry.space_group_name_H-M   'P 1'
#
loop_
_entity.id
_entity.type
_entity.pdbx_description
1 polymer ?
#
loop_
_entity_poly.entity_id
_entity_poly.type
_entity_poly.pdbx_seq_one_letter_code
_entity_poly.pdbx_strand_id
1 'polypeptide(L)'
;LGVMQRVVQGMAWVMARLMGTSGAESLSNTANIFVGQTEAPLMIRPFIGGMTMSELLTIMTGGMATIAGGVMAAYVQMLGYSFAQTHNIAITEAQVLFAAQLLGASIMAAPASLLISKIIYPETEEPLTKGSVKMKVEKNAANVIEAAASGAADGLQLALNVGAMLLAFIALIALINYLLEGLGGVLGVNEILLQQFGKPLNLQLLLGLVLQVLAYAIGVPSAEAVNFGALIGTKVVLNEFVAYLDMSTMIAEGKLATEKAIAMGTFALCGFANFSSIAIQIGGLSPLAPHRRKDLASLGLRAVLGGTLSTLLTATIAGILIGG
;
A
#
# COMPACT_ATOMS: atom_id res chain seq x y z
N LEU A 1 13.04 -15.96 17.86
CA LEU A 1 13.35 -14.86 18.79
C LEU A 1 12.13 -14.27 19.50
N GLY A 2 10.91 -14.28 18.91
CA GLY A 2 9.69 -13.90 19.63
C GLY A 2 9.46 -12.39 19.76
N VAL A 3 10.34 -11.55 19.21
CA VAL A 3 10.29 -10.08 19.35
C VAL A 3 9.08 -9.51 18.61
N MET A 4 8.94 -9.83 17.33
CA MET A 4 7.81 -9.39 16.50
C MET A 4 6.47 -9.78 17.12
N GLN A 5 6.37 -11.02 17.61
CA GLN A 5 5.18 -11.54 18.29
C GLN A 5 4.77 -10.66 19.49
N ARG A 6 5.72 -10.28 20.35
CA ARG A 6 5.43 -9.43 21.52
C ARG A 6 4.98 -8.03 21.13
N VAL A 7 5.65 -7.43 20.14
CA VAL A 7 5.31 -6.08 19.65
C VAL A 7 3.91 -6.08 19.04
N VAL A 8 3.64 -7.01 18.12
CA VAL A 8 2.34 -7.15 17.46
C VAL A 8 1.23 -7.44 18.48
N GLN A 9 1.47 -8.31 19.45
CA GLN A 9 0.46 -8.61 20.47
C GLN A 9 0.13 -7.39 21.35
N GLY A 10 1.14 -6.61 21.76
CA GLY A 10 0.94 -5.40 22.54
C GLY A 10 0.15 -4.33 21.76
N MET A 11 0.54 -4.08 20.52
CA MET A 11 -0.15 -3.12 19.65
C MET A 11 -1.58 -3.57 19.32
N ALA A 12 -1.79 -4.86 19.05
CA ALA A 12 -3.12 -5.43 18.80
C ALA A 12 -4.03 -5.32 20.03
N TRP A 13 -3.49 -5.50 21.24
CA TRP A 13 -4.23 -5.29 22.47
C TRP A 13 -4.67 -3.83 22.64
N VAL A 14 -3.79 -2.88 22.35
CA VAL A 14 -4.12 -1.44 22.38
C VAL A 14 -5.23 -1.13 21.36
N MET A 15 -5.11 -1.61 20.12
CA MET A 15 -6.13 -1.41 19.09
C MET A 15 -7.48 -2.01 19.49
N ALA A 16 -7.51 -3.28 19.90
CA ALA A 16 -8.73 -3.96 20.33
C ALA A 16 -9.40 -3.23 21.51
N ARG A 17 -8.60 -2.71 22.45
CA ARG A 17 -9.12 -2.02 23.63
C ARG A 17 -9.68 -0.63 23.31
N LEU A 18 -9.01 0.13 22.46
CA LEU A 18 -9.40 1.50 22.12
C LEU A 18 -10.49 1.56 21.05
N MET A 19 -10.46 0.66 20.07
CA MET A 19 -11.37 0.68 18.91
C MET A 19 -12.54 -0.29 19.05
N GLY A 20 -12.54 -1.18 20.05
CA GLY A 20 -13.60 -2.16 20.27
C GLY A 20 -13.64 -3.29 19.23
N THR A 21 -12.58 -3.44 18.43
CA THR A 21 -12.43 -4.47 17.40
C THR A 21 -12.17 -5.86 17.99
N SER A 22 -12.41 -6.90 17.19
CA SER A 22 -12.11 -8.27 17.61
C SER A 22 -10.60 -8.49 17.76
N GLY A 23 -10.20 -9.48 18.56
CA GLY A 23 -8.78 -9.76 18.73
C GLY A 23 -8.10 -10.28 17.47
N ALA A 24 -8.81 -11.06 16.65
CA ALA A 24 -8.28 -11.58 15.39
C ALA A 24 -8.04 -10.45 14.36
N GLU A 25 -9.03 -9.60 14.13
CA GLU A 25 -8.85 -8.52 13.15
C GLU A 25 -7.80 -7.50 13.62
N SER A 26 -7.74 -7.21 14.92
CA SER A 26 -6.72 -6.32 15.51
C SER A 26 -5.32 -6.90 15.39
N LEU A 27 -5.17 -8.22 15.63
CA LEU A 27 -3.89 -8.90 15.53
C LEU A 27 -3.38 -8.95 14.09
N SER A 28 -4.24 -9.36 13.14
CA SER A 28 -3.88 -9.40 11.72
C SER A 28 -3.53 -8.01 11.21
N ASN A 29 -4.34 -7.00 11.55
CA ASN A 29 -4.13 -5.65 11.07
C ASN A 29 -2.87 -4.99 11.65
N THR A 30 -2.53 -5.30 12.90
CA THR A 30 -1.27 -4.85 13.51
C THR A 30 -0.06 -5.59 12.93
N ALA A 31 -0.19 -6.89 12.63
CA ALA A 31 0.89 -7.66 12.03
C ALA A 31 1.29 -7.10 10.65
N ASN A 32 0.31 -6.61 9.88
CA ASN A 32 0.50 -5.96 8.58
C ASN A 32 1.43 -4.73 8.60
N ILE A 33 1.73 -4.15 9.77
CA ILE A 33 2.74 -3.08 9.89
C ILE A 33 4.14 -3.58 9.53
N PHE A 34 4.40 -4.87 9.75
CA PHE A 34 5.73 -5.47 9.62
C PHE A 34 5.80 -6.50 8.50
N VAL A 35 4.74 -7.29 8.32
CA VAL A 35 4.66 -8.36 7.32
C VAL A 35 3.60 -8.06 6.28
N GLY A 36 3.61 -8.77 5.16
CA GLY A 36 2.69 -8.50 4.06
C GLY A 36 1.28 -9.07 4.26
N GLN A 37 0.43 -8.75 3.29
CA GLN A 37 -1.00 -9.06 3.27
C GLN A 37 -1.32 -10.57 3.28
N THR A 38 -0.36 -11.43 2.95
CA THR A 38 -0.51 -12.89 2.95
C THR A 38 0.06 -13.54 4.20
N GLU A 39 1.04 -12.90 4.85
CA GLU A 39 1.70 -13.43 6.04
C GLU A 39 0.97 -13.04 7.33
N ALA A 40 0.42 -11.82 7.41
CA ALA A 40 -0.29 -11.37 8.60
C ALA A 40 -1.48 -12.27 8.99
N PRO A 41 -2.34 -12.73 8.07
CA PRO A 41 -3.44 -13.63 8.40
C PRO A 41 -3.00 -14.99 8.96
N LEU A 42 -1.76 -15.43 8.74
CA LEU A 42 -1.25 -16.69 9.32
C LEU A 42 -1.29 -16.66 10.85
N MET A 43 -1.12 -15.48 11.46
CA MET A 43 -1.15 -15.29 12.92
C MET A 43 -2.54 -15.54 13.52
N ILE A 44 -3.58 -15.49 12.69
CA ILE A 44 -4.99 -15.67 13.08
C ILE A 44 -5.66 -16.84 12.35
N ARG A 45 -4.88 -17.70 11.69
CA ARG A 45 -5.37 -18.81 10.86
C ARG A 45 -6.55 -19.59 11.46
N PRO A 46 -6.56 -19.99 12.75
CA PRO A 46 -7.66 -20.75 13.34
C PRO A 46 -9.01 -20.01 13.33
N PHE A 47 -9.01 -18.68 13.25
CA PHE A 47 -10.20 -17.86 13.38
C PHE A 47 -10.81 -17.48 12.03
N ILE A 48 -10.03 -17.43 10.95
CA ILE A 48 -10.46 -16.96 9.61
C ILE A 48 -11.74 -17.66 9.14
N GLY A 49 -11.83 -18.99 9.36
CA GLY A 49 -12.99 -19.77 8.95
C GLY A 49 -14.32 -19.30 9.57
N GLY A 50 -14.28 -18.73 10.77
CA GLY A 50 -15.45 -18.26 11.54
C GLY A 50 -15.55 -16.74 11.70
N MET A 51 -14.75 -15.96 10.97
CA MET A 51 -14.84 -14.50 10.99
C MET A 51 -16.14 -14.00 10.36
N THR A 52 -16.67 -12.89 10.87
CA THR A 52 -17.80 -12.16 10.25
C THR A 52 -17.38 -11.57 8.90
N MET A 53 -18.34 -11.10 8.10
CA MET A 53 -18.01 -10.40 6.84
C MET A 53 -17.27 -9.08 7.08
N SER A 54 -17.58 -8.39 8.18
CA SER A 54 -16.90 -7.17 8.58
C SER A 54 -15.44 -7.46 8.97
N GLU A 55 -15.21 -8.49 9.79
CA GLU A 55 -13.88 -8.96 10.16
C GLU A 55 -13.04 -9.38 8.93
N LEU A 56 -13.63 -10.10 7.97
CA LEU A 56 -12.95 -10.45 6.73
C LEU A 56 -12.56 -9.20 5.92
N LEU A 57 -13.46 -8.23 5.79
CA LEU A 57 -13.13 -6.98 5.10
C LEU A 57 -12.01 -6.24 5.84
N THR A 58 -12.03 -6.20 7.16
CA THR A 58 -10.99 -5.56 7.97
C THR A 58 -9.61 -6.14 7.68
N ILE A 59 -9.45 -7.47 7.69
CA ILE A 59 -8.13 -8.08 7.48
C ILE A 59 -7.64 -7.90 6.05
N MET A 60 -8.54 -7.91 5.07
CA MET A 60 -8.23 -7.65 3.66
C MET A 60 -7.81 -6.19 3.46
N THR A 61 -8.59 -5.26 4.01
CA THR A 61 -8.30 -3.81 3.96
C THR A 61 -6.98 -3.49 4.65
N GLY A 62 -6.75 -4.07 5.83
CA GLY A 62 -5.51 -3.94 6.57
C GLY A 62 -4.28 -4.38 5.79
N GLY A 63 -4.37 -5.50 5.08
CA GLY A 63 -3.27 -5.97 4.22
C GLY A 63 -3.00 -5.04 3.03
N MET A 64 -4.03 -4.40 2.49
CA MET A 64 -3.89 -3.45 1.37
C MET A 64 -3.48 -2.04 1.82
N ALA A 65 -3.71 -1.69 3.08
CA ALA A 65 -3.40 -0.38 3.62
C ALA A 65 -1.91 -0.22 4.01
N THR A 66 -1.14 -1.32 4.09
CA THR A 66 0.27 -1.31 4.50
C THR A 66 1.17 -1.93 3.44
N ILE A 67 2.49 -1.84 3.67
CA ILE A 67 3.52 -2.56 2.90
C ILE A 67 4.28 -3.52 3.81
N ALA A 68 4.90 -4.54 3.21
CA ALA A 68 5.81 -5.43 3.92
C ALA A 68 7.18 -4.78 4.12
N GLY A 69 7.85 -5.09 5.24
CA GLY A 69 9.20 -4.60 5.50
C GLY A 69 10.22 -4.97 4.40
N GLY A 70 10.01 -6.11 3.71
CA GLY A 70 10.90 -6.56 2.63
C GLY A 70 10.94 -5.62 1.42
N VAL A 71 9.82 -5.03 1.03
CA VAL A 71 9.75 -4.08 -0.11
C VAL A 71 10.03 -2.64 0.32
N MET A 72 9.82 -2.31 1.60
CA MET A 72 10.08 -0.97 2.15
C MET A 72 11.51 -0.51 1.87
N ALA A 73 12.50 -1.39 2.00
CA ALA A 73 13.89 -1.07 1.71
C ALA A 73 14.09 -0.59 0.26
N ALA A 74 13.42 -1.19 -0.72
CA ALA A 74 13.50 -0.75 -2.12
C ALA A 74 12.98 0.68 -2.28
N TYR A 75 11.86 1.02 -1.63
CA TYR A 75 11.26 2.36 -1.70
C TYR A 75 12.14 3.42 -1.03
N VAL A 76 12.76 3.09 0.11
CA VAL A 76 13.75 3.95 0.78
C VAL A 76 14.92 4.26 -0.14
N GLN A 77 15.45 3.25 -0.85
CA GLN A 77 16.55 3.45 -1.79
C GLN A 77 16.15 4.32 -2.97
N MET A 78 15.01 4.03 -3.60
CA MET A 78 14.53 4.75 -4.79
C MET A 78 14.26 6.23 -4.48
N LEU A 79 13.43 6.50 -3.48
CA LEU A 79 13.06 7.88 -3.13
C LEU A 79 14.24 8.64 -2.54
N GLY A 80 15.02 8.00 -1.68
CA GLY A 80 16.21 8.59 -1.06
C GLY A 80 17.22 9.07 -2.10
N TYR A 81 17.45 8.29 -3.17
CA TYR A 81 18.36 8.68 -4.24
C TYR A 81 17.87 9.92 -5.00
N SER A 82 16.64 9.90 -5.52
CA SER A 82 16.07 11.03 -6.27
C SER A 82 16.00 12.31 -5.42
N PHE A 83 15.63 12.18 -4.15
CA PHE A 83 15.52 13.31 -3.25
C PHE A 83 16.88 13.88 -2.87
N ALA A 84 17.86 13.03 -2.55
CA ALA A 84 19.22 13.48 -2.22
C ALA A 84 19.86 14.26 -3.36
N GLN A 85 19.68 13.80 -4.60
CA GLN A 85 20.17 14.51 -5.79
C GLN A 85 19.47 15.86 -5.99
N THR A 86 18.14 15.90 -5.86
CA THR A 86 17.35 17.10 -6.14
C THR A 86 17.52 18.17 -5.06
N HIS A 87 17.66 17.76 -3.80
CA HIS A 87 17.81 18.65 -2.64
C HIS A 87 19.27 18.87 -2.21
N ASN A 88 20.23 18.24 -2.90
CA ASN A 88 21.66 18.34 -2.64
C ASN A 88 22.05 18.04 -1.17
N ILE A 89 21.47 16.97 -0.62
CA ILE A 89 21.73 16.46 0.73
C ILE A 89 22.42 15.09 0.69
N ALA A 90 22.92 14.62 1.83
CA ALA A 90 23.54 13.30 1.91
C ALA A 90 22.50 12.19 1.63
N ILE A 91 22.89 11.18 0.85
CA ILE A 91 22.03 10.03 0.55
C ILE A 91 21.53 9.31 1.82
N THR A 92 22.38 9.23 2.84
CA THR A 92 22.04 8.62 4.12
C THR A 92 20.97 9.41 4.87
N GLU A 93 21.00 10.74 4.78
CA GLU A 93 20.00 11.61 5.40
C GLU A 93 18.64 11.44 4.72
N ALA A 94 18.60 11.43 3.39
CA ALA A 94 17.38 11.19 2.63
C ALA A 94 16.80 9.78 2.91
N GLN A 95 17.64 8.75 2.97
CA GLN A 95 17.20 7.39 3.29
C GLN A 95 16.59 7.29 4.69
N VAL A 96 17.18 7.95 5.69
CA VAL A 96 16.61 7.98 7.05
C VAL A 96 15.25 8.69 7.05
N LEU A 97 15.11 9.79 6.30
CA LEU A 97 13.83 10.49 6.14
C LEU A 97 12.74 9.57 5.58
N PHE A 98 12.99 8.90 4.43
CA PHE A 98 11.99 8.02 3.83
C PHE A 98 11.73 6.76 4.65
N ALA A 99 12.74 6.22 5.34
CA ALA A 99 12.55 5.11 6.26
C ALA A 99 11.61 5.50 7.41
N ALA A 100 11.79 6.69 8.00
CA ALA A 100 10.91 7.21 9.04
C ALA A 100 9.49 7.47 8.51
N GLN A 101 9.35 8.06 7.32
CA GLN A 101 8.05 8.32 6.70
C GLN A 101 7.29 7.04 6.36
N LEU A 102 7.94 6.06 5.72
CA LEU A 102 7.31 4.78 5.35
C LEU A 102 6.93 3.95 6.57
N LEU A 103 7.80 3.91 7.60
CA LEU A 103 7.48 3.24 8.85
C LEU A 103 6.31 3.94 9.57
N GLY A 104 6.31 5.28 9.62
CA GLY A 104 5.22 6.07 10.16
C GLY A 104 3.91 5.82 9.41
N ALA A 105 3.95 5.79 8.09
CA ALA A 105 2.81 5.48 7.24
C ALA A 105 2.25 4.07 7.54
N SER A 106 3.09 3.04 7.64
CA SER A 106 2.65 1.68 8.00
C SER A 106 2.01 1.62 9.39
N ILE A 107 2.56 2.32 10.38
CA ILE A 107 2.00 2.37 11.75
C ILE A 107 0.64 3.08 11.74
N MET A 108 0.53 4.21 11.04
CA MET A 108 -0.72 4.98 10.93
C MET A 108 -1.80 4.27 10.10
N ALA A 109 -1.38 3.46 9.13
CA ALA A 109 -2.28 2.72 8.27
C ALA A 109 -3.09 1.67 9.04
N ALA A 110 -2.55 1.10 10.12
CA ALA A 110 -3.28 0.11 10.91
C ALA A 110 -4.55 0.67 11.59
N PRO A 111 -4.52 1.74 12.41
CA PRO A 111 -5.77 2.32 12.92
C PRO A 111 -6.64 2.91 11.79
N ALA A 112 -6.05 3.44 10.72
CA ALA A 112 -6.79 3.98 9.58
C ALA A 112 -7.57 2.89 8.80
N SER A 113 -7.00 1.70 8.61
CA SER A 113 -7.67 0.58 7.94
C SER A 113 -8.81 0.00 8.75
N LEU A 114 -8.65 -0.08 10.08
CA LEU A 114 -9.75 -0.45 10.98
C LEU A 114 -10.91 0.55 10.87
N LEU A 115 -10.60 1.84 10.98
CA LEU A 115 -11.62 2.90 10.86
C LEU A 115 -12.37 2.81 9.53
N ILE A 116 -11.64 2.81 8.41
CA ILE A 116 -12.23 2.84 7.07
C ILE A 116 -12.99 1.56 6.76
N SER A 117 -12.46 0.39 7.10
CA SER A 117 -13.15 -0.88 6.87
C SER A 117 -14.47 -0.96 7.64
N LYS A 118 -14.51 -0.47 8.89
CA LYS A 118 -15.75 -0.42 9.69
C LYS A 118 -16.75 0.63 9.21
N ILE A 119 -16.31 1.70 8.53
CA ILE A 119 -17.21 2.62 7.84
C ILE A 119 -17.80 1.96 6.59
N ILE A 120 -16.99 1.26 5.80
CA ILE A 120 -17.42 0.60 4.56
C ILE A 120 -18.35 -0.58 4.84
N TYR A 121 -18.03 -1.38 5.87
CA TYR A 121 -18.80 -2.55 6.25
C TYR A 121 -18.82 -2.68 7.78
N PRO A 122 -19.78 -2.03 8.46
CA PRO A 122 -19.91 -2.08 9.91
C PRO A 122 -20.09 -3.51 10.44
N GLU A 123 -19.61 -3.75 11.66
CA GLU A 123 -19.85 -5.01 12.35
C GLU A 123 -21.31 -5.10 12.81
N THR A 124 -21.98 -6.18 12.44
CA THR A 124 -23.39 -6.43 12.78
C THR A 124 -23.60 -7.78 13.45
N GLU A 125 -22.57 -8.62 13.45
CA GLU A 125 -22.54 -9.95 14.07
C GLU A 125 -21.67 -9.90 15.33
N GLU A 126 -21.63 -10.99 16.11
CA GLU A 126 -20.80 -11.08 17.32
C GLU A 126 -19.50 -11.84 17.01
N PRO A 127 -18.32 -11.18 16.99
CA PRO A 127 -17.06 -11.84 16.66
C PRO A 127 -16.61 -12.88 17.70
N LEU A 128 -16.07 -14.01 17.24
CA LEU A 128 -15.58 -15.10 18.10
C LEU A 128 -14.47 -14.67 19.06
N THR A 129 -13.70 -13.65 18.70
CA THR A 129 -12.52 -13.20 19.45
C THR A 129 -12.72 -11.85 20.13
N LYS A 130 -13.96 -11.35 20.22
CA LYS A 130 -14.29 -10.08 20.85
C LYS A 130 -13.74 -10.02 22.28
N GLY A 131 -13.01 -8.96 22.60
CA GLY A 131 -12.40 -8.77 23.92
C GLY A 131 -11.22 -9.69 24.27
N SER A 132 -10.73 -10.54 23.35
CA SER A 132 -9.58 -11.41 23.61
C SER A 132 -8.58 -11.43 22.46
N VAL A 133 -7.32 -11.05 22.73
CA VAL A 133 -6.22 -11.14 21.74
C VAL A 133 -5.42 -12.42 22.03
N LYS A 134 -5.74 -13.50 21.30
CA LYS A 134 -5.00 -14.77 21.37
C LYS A 134 -4.17 -14.92 20.09
N MET A 135 -2.85 -14.94 20.24
CA MET A 135 -1.92 -15.19 19.15
C MET A 135 -1.38 -16.61 19.29
N LYS A 136 -1.43 -17.40 18.21
CA LYS A 136 -0.78 -18.70 18.16
C LYS A 136 0.62 -18.51 17.60
N VAL A 137 1.65 -18.73 18.41
CA VAL A 137 3.05 -18.66 17.95
C VAL A 137 3.43 -20.02 17.38
N GLU A 138 3.34 -20.19 16.06
CA GLU A 138 3.90 -21.36 15.40
C GLU A 138 5.43 -21.19 15.27
N LYS A 139 6.18 -22.17 15.79
CA LYS A 139 7.64 -22.22 15.62
C LYS A 139 7.92 -22.96 14.31
N ASN A 140 8.19 -22.20 13.26
CA ASN A 140 8.39 -22.75 11.91
C ASN A 140 9.86 -23.01 11.56
N ALA A 141 10.79 -22.79 12.49
CA ALA A 141 12.21 -23.06 12.30
C ALA A 141 12.82 -23.68 13.56
N ALA A 142 13.72 -24.64 13.40
CA ALA A 142 14.42 -25.32 14.49
C ALA A 142 15.45 -24.40 15.16
N ASN A 143 16.07 -23.50 14.42
CA ASN A 143 17.07 -22.56 14.95
C ASN A 143 17.14 -21.24 14.16
N VAL A 144 17.97 -20.31 14.63
CA VAL A 144 18.12 -18.97 14.04
C VAL A 144 18.72 -19.03 12.63
N ILE A 145 19.59 -20.00 12.35
CA ILE A 145 20.23 -20.16 11.04
C ILE A 145 19.19 -20.62 10.01
N GLU A 146 18.36 -21.60 10.36
CA GLU A 146 17.26 -22.06 9.51
C GLU A 146 16.24 -20.95 9.24
N ALA A 147 15.89 -20.15 10.27
CA ALA A 147 15.01 -19.00 10.09
C ALA A 147 15.61 -17.95 9.15
N ALA A 148 16.92 -17.69 9.24
CA ALA A 148 17.61 -16.77 8.36
C ALA A 148 17.70 -17.30 6.91
N ALA A 149 18.02 -18.58 6.75
CA ALA A 149 18.10 -19.23 5.43
C ALA A 149 16.74 -19.26 4.72
N SER A 150 15.67 -19.59 5.45
CA SER A 150 14.31 -19.57 4.92
C SER A 150 13.88 -18.17 4.52
N GLY A 151 14.11 -17.17 5.40
CA GLY A 151 13.83 -15.77 5.07
C GLY A 151 14.61 -15.25 3.86
N ALA A 152 15.85 -15.70 3.66
CA ALA A 152 16.63 -15.36 2.46
C ALA A 152 16.05 -15.99 1.19
N ALA A 153 15.60 -17.24 1.25
CA ALA A 153 14.94 -17.92 0.12
C ALA A 153 13.61 -17.24 -0.25
N ASP A 154 12.79 -16.92 0.76
CA ASP A 154 11.53 -16.18 0.58
C ASP A 154 11.81 -14.79 -0.03
N GLY A 155 12.84 -14.10 0.45
CA GLY A 155 13.28 -12.81 -0.09
C GLY A 155 13.75 -12.88 -1.54
N LEU A 156 14.50 -13.93 -1.92
CA LEU A 156 14.92 -14.14 -3.30
C LEU A 156 13.71 -14.37 -4.22
N GLN A 157 12.76 -15.20 -3.79
CA GLN A 157 11.55 -15.44 -4.56
C GLN A 157 10.73 -14.16 -4.73
N LEU A 158 10.60 -13.36 -3.67
CA LEU A 158 9.96 -12.05 -3.73
C LEU A 158 10.67 -11.13 -4.73
N ALA A 159 12.00 -11.05 -4.69
CA ALA A 159 12.79 -10.21 -5.61
C ALA A 159 12.60 -10.62 -7.08
N LEU A 160 12.61 -11.92 -7.38
CA LEU A 160 12.37 -12.44 -8.72
C LEU A 160 10.95 -12.13 -9.21
N ASN A 161 9.95 -12.31 -8.34
CA ASN A 161 8.56 -11.99 -8.65
C ASN A 161 8.37 -10.50 -8.94
N VAL A 162 8.97 -9.63 -8.13
CA VAL A 162 8.94 -8.17 -8.33
C VAL A 162 9.63 -7.79 -9.64
N GLY A 163 10.83 -8.32 -9.90
CA GLY A 163 11.55 -8.05 -11.14
C GLY A 163 10.77 -8.46 -12.39
N ALA A 164 10.20 -9.66 -12.39
CA ALA A 164 9.37 -10.16 -13.49
C ALA A 164 8.10 -9.31 -13.67
N MET A 165 7.42 -8.96 -12.57
CA MET A 165 6.24 -8.12 -12.57
C MET A 165 6.52 -6.72 -13.14
N LEU A 166 7.64 -6.08 -12.74
CA LEU A 166 8.03 -4.77 -13.25
C LEU A 166 8.31 -4.80 -14.75
N LEU A 167 9.06 -5.80 -15.23
CA LEU A 167 9.32 -5.97 -16.66
C LEU A 167 8.02 -6.08 -17.46
N ALA A 168 7.08 -6.92 -16.98
CA ALA A 168 5.80 -7.11 -17.64
C ALA A 168 4.94 -5.83 -17.64
N PHE A 169 4.82 -5.14 -16.50
CA PHE A 169 3.99 -3.94 -16.41
C PHE A 169 4.58 -2.75 -17.16
N ILE A 170 5.90 -2.53 -17.10
CA ILE A 170 6.55 -1.45 -17.87
C ILE A 170 6.33 -1.67 -19.37
N ALA A 171 6.50 -2.90 -19.86
CA ALA A 171 6.24 -3.23 -21.26
C ALA A 171 4.76 -3.02 -21.64
N LEU A 172 3.82 -3.42 -20.78
CA LEU A 172 2.39 -3.24 -21.01
C LEU A 172 1.99 -1.75 -21.01
N ILE A 173 2.51 -0.96 -20.08
CA ILE A 173 2.29 0.49 -20.02
C ILE A 173 2.84 1.15 -21.29
N ALA A 174 4.05 0.77 -21.73
CA ALA A 174 4.63 1.30 -22.95
C ALA A 174 3.75 1.01 -24.17
N LEU A 175 3.20 -0.21 -24.27
CA LEU A 175 2.26 -0.57 -25.33
C LEU A 175 0.96 0.25 -25.25
N ILE A 176 0.36 0.37 -24.06
CA ILE A 176 -0.87 1.17 -23.86
C ILE A 176 -0.61 2.63 -24.22
N ASN A 177 0.49 3.20 -23.77
CA ASN A 177 0.88 4.57 -24.06
C ASN A 177 1.13 4.79 -25.54
N TYR A 178 1.78 3.85 -26.24
CA TYR A 178 1.93 3.91 -27.69
C TYR A 178 0.58 3.97 -28.43
N LEU A 179 -0.37 3.14 -28.01
CA LEU A 179 -1.72 3.12 -28.59
C LEU A 179 -2.49 4.42 -28.29
N LEU A 180 -2.44 4.89 -27.04
CA LEU A 180 -3.09 6.13 -26.61
C LEU A 180 -2.51 7.35 -27.32
N GLU A 181 -1.19 7.41 -27.46
CA GLU A 181 -0.50 8.49 -28.17
C GLU A 181 -0.88 8.48 -29.65
N GLY A 182 -0.93 7.30 -30.29
CA GLY A 182 -1.40 7.17 -31.67
C GLY A 182 -2.85 7.65 -31.86
N LEU A 183 -3.75 7.24 -30.96
CA LEU A 183 -5.14 7.71 -30.96
C LEU A 183 -5.23 9.22 -30.72
N GLY A 184 -4.44 9.74 -29.78
CA GLY A 184 -4.39 11.17 -29.47
C GLY A 184 -3.88 12.01 -30.64
N GLY A 185 -3.00 11.45 -31.47
CA GLY A 185 -2.52 12.06 -32.71
C GLY A 185 -3.61 12.12 -33.78
N VAL A 186 -4.33 11.02 -34.00
CA VAL A 186 -5.44 10.97 -34.97
C VAL A 186 -6.58 11.93 -34.59
N LEU A 187 -6.87 12.07 -33.30
CA LEU A 187 -7.91 12.97 -32.79
C LEU A 187 -7.46 14.44 -32.67
N GLY A 188 -6.18 14.75 -32.94
CA GLY A 188 -5.62 16.10 -32.79
C GLY A 188 -5.51 16.59 -31.33
N VAL A 189 -5.78 15.74 -30.33
CA VAL A 189 -5.74 16.14 -28.91
C VAL A 189 -4.33 16.21 -28.35
N ASN A 190 -3.36 15.51 -28.95
CA ASN A 190 -1.98 15.53 -28.48
C ASN A 190 -1.37 16.94 -28.51
N GLU A 191 -1.70 17.76 -29.50
CA GLU A 191 -1.20 19.14 -29.58
C GLU A 191 -1.66 19.97 -28.37
N ILE A 192 -2.95 19.86 -28.01
CA ILE A 192 -3.54 20.55 -26.86
C ILE A 192 -2.92 20.04 -25.55
N LEU A 193 -2.80 18.72 -25.39
CA LEU A 193 -2.26 18.11 -24.18
C LEU A 193 -0.77 18.41 -23.99
N LEU A 194 0.01 18.44 -25.08
CA LEU A 194 1.42 18.86 -25.03
C LEU A 194 1.56 20.32 -24.60
N GLN A 195 0.72 21.22 -25.10
CA GLN A 195 0.74 22.63 -24.70
C GLN A 195 0.33 22.83 -23.24
N GLN A 196 -0.68 22.11 -22.77
CA GLN A 196 -1.25 22.33 -21.43
C GLN A 196 -0.52 21.54 -20.33
N PHE A 197 -0.04 20.33 -20.62
CA PHE A 197 0.50 19.39 -19.63
C PHE A 197 1.92 18.90 -19.97
N GLY A 198 2.50 19.30 -21.10
CA GLY A 198 3.85 18.90 -21.51
C GLY A 198 4.01 17.42 -21.84
N LYS A 199 2.91 16.67 -22.01
CA LYS A 199 2.90 15.24 -22.34
C LYS A 199 1.77 14.93 -23.33
N PRO A 200 1.97 14.00 -24.28
CA PRO A 200 0.90 13.55 -25.15
C PRO A 200 -0.11 12.70 -24.36
N LEU A 201 -1.20 12.29 -25.01
CA LEU A 201 -2.17 11.38 -24.42
C LEU A 201 -1.50 10.07 -24.01
N ASN A 202 -1.47 9.80 -22.70
CA ASN A 202 -0.96 8.56 -22.13
C ASN A 202 -1.76 8.16 -20.89
N LEU A 203 -1.52 6.95 -20.39
CA LEU A 203 -2.27 6.38 -19.27
C LEU A 203 -2.11 7.24 -18.01
N GLN A 204 -0.88 7.68 -17.71
CA GLN A 204 -0.59 8.50 -16.53
C GLN A 204 -1.35 9.83 -16.57
N LEU A 205 -1.41 10.50 -17.73
CA LEU A 205 -2.13 11.76 -17.88
C LEU A 205 -3.64 11.56 -17.71
N LEU A 206 -4.21 10.49 -18.27
CA LEU A 206 -5.63 10.17 -18.07
C LEU A 206 -5.95 9.96 -16.58
N LEU A 207 -5.15 9.15 -15.89
CA LEU A 207 -5.31 8.90 -14.46
C LEU A 207 -5.13 10.18 -13.66
N GLY A 208 -4.14 11.01 -14.00
CA GLY A 208 -3.88 12.30 -13.38
C GLY A 208 -5.05 13.26 -13.53
N LEU A 209 -5.61 13.38 -14.73
CA LEU A 209 -6.74 14.28 -14.97
C LEU A 209 -8.00 13.86 -14.20
N VAL A 210 -8.23 12.56 -14.02
CA VAL A 210 -9.38 12.04 -13.25
C VAL A 210 -9.14 12.21 -11.74
N LEU A 211 -7.94 11.88 -11.26
CA LEU A 211 -7.64 11.80 -9.83
C LEU A 211 -7.07 13.09 -9.24
N GLN A 212 -6.77 14.11 -10.04
CA GLN A 212 -6.31 15.41 -9.54
C GLN A 212 -7.31 16.05 -8.56
N VAL A 213 -8.61 15.84 -8.76
CA VAL A 213 -9.65 16.38 -7.88
C VAL A 213 -9.53 15.77 -6.49
N LEU A 214 -9.25 14.45 -6.43
CA LEU A 214 -9.00 13.75 -5.19
C LEU A 214 -7.68 14.19 -4.56
N ALA A 215 -6.61 14.33 -5.35
CA ALA A 215 -5.32 14.82 -4.88
C ALA A 215 -5.44 16.23 -4.26
N TYR A 216 -6.16 17.12 -4.93
CA TYR A 216 -6.42 18.46 -4.42
C TYR A 216 -7.27 18.42 -3.14
N ALA A 217 -8.30 17.59 -3.09
CA ALA A 217 -9.18 17.46 -1.92
C ALA A 217 -8.46 16.98 -0.65
N ILE A 218 -7.41 16.16 -0.79
CA ILE A 218 -6.59 15.71 0.36
C ILE A 218 -5.47 16.68 0.74
N GLY A 219 -5.34 17.82 0.03
CA GLY A 219 -4.43 18.91 0.38
C GLY A 219 -3.15 19.00 -0.44
N VAL A 220 -3.04 18.30 -1.58
CA VAL A 220 -1.90 18.42 -2.50
C VAL A 220 -1.93 19.80 -3.19
N PRO A 221 -0.79 20.49 -3.35
CA PRO A 221 -0.72 21.73 -4.13
C PRO A 221 -1.32 21.58 -5.53
N SER A 222 -2.12 22.56 -5.96
CA SER A 222 -2.86 22.49 -7.24
C SER A 222 -1.95 22.28 -8.45
N ALA A 223 -0.76 22.88 -8.45
CA ALA A 223 0.22 22.74 -9.52
C ALA A 223 0.75 21.30 -9.68
N GLU A 224 0.72 20.51 -8.62
CA GLU A 224 1.24 19.13 -8.59
C GLU A 224 0.11 18.09 -8.59
N ALA A 225 -1.15 18.52 -8.49
CA ALA A 225 -2.31 17.64 -8.32
C ALA A 225 -2.49 16.65 -9.48
N VAL A 226 -2.18 17.04 -10.73
CA VAL A 226 -2.25 16.13 -11.89
C VAL A 226 -1.19 15.03 -11.79
N ASN A 227 0.06 15.39 -11.49
CA ASN A 227 1.13 14.41 -11.33
C ASN A 227 0.86 13.49 -10.13
N PHE A 228 0.40 14.04 -9.01
CA PHE A 228 0.01 13.27 -7.84
C PHE A 228 -1.17 12.34 -8.12
N GLY A 229 -2.19 12.82 -8.83
CA GLY A 229 -3.32 12.01 -9.27
C GLY A 229 -2.87 10.83 -10.15
N ALA A 230 -1.87 11.06 -11.02
CA ALA A 230 -1.29 9.99 -11.82
C ALA A 230 -0.65 8.91 -10.95
N LEU A 231 0.09 9.29 -9.89
CA LEU A 231 0.68 8.35 -8.94
C LEU A 231 -0.39 7.51 -8.21
N ILE A 232 -1.48 8.13 -7.73
CA ILE A 232 -2.60 7.41 -7.11
C ILE A 232 -3.18 6.39 -8.10
N GLY A 233 -3.41 6.81 -9.35
CA GLY A 233 -3.98 5.95 -10.37
C GLY A 233 -3.06 4.79 -10.74
N THR A 234 -1.77 5.07 -10.98
CA THR A 234 -0.74 4.07 -11.26
C THR A 234 -0.71 3.02 -10.15
N LYS A 235 -0.76 3.47 -8.88
CA LYS A 235 -0.82 2.57 -7.73
C LYS A 235 -2.00 1.61 -7.81
N VAL A 236 -3.21 2.14 -7.96
CA VAL A 236 -4.46 1.35 -7.88
C VAL A 236 -4.60 0.40 -9.08
N VAL A 237 -4.29 0.88 -10.28
CA VAL A 237 -4.45 0.12 -11.53
C VAL A 237 -3.36 -0.94 -11.66
N LEU A 238 -2.13 -0.61 -11.25
CA LEU A 238 -0.97 -1.47 -11.42
C LEU A 238 -0.47 -1.96 -10.06
N ASN A 239 0.40 -1.19 -9.42
CA ASN A 239 0.88 -1.40 -8.06
C ASN A 239 1.69 -0.18 -7.58
N GLU A 240 1.96 -0.16 -6.28
CA GLU A 240 2.73 0.88 -5.61
C GLU A 240 4.20 0.91 -6.01
N PHE A 241 4.79 -0.21 -6.45
CA PHE A 241 6.18 -0.25 -6.87
C PHE A 241 6.41 0.58 -8.13
N VAL A 242 5.55 0.41 -9.15
CA VAL A 242 5.56 1.23 -10.37
C VAL A 242 5.27 2.69 -10.03
N ALA A 243 4.32 2.95 -9.12
CA ALA A 243 4.03 4.31 -8.68
C ALA A 243 5.23 4.97 -7.97
N TYR A 244 5.98 4.26 -7.14
CA TYR A 244 7.20 4.78 -6.51
C TYR A 244 8.33 5.01 -7.51
N LEU A 245 8.44 4.19 -8.57
CA LEU A 245 9.37 4.42 -9.68
C LEU A 245 9.02 5.73 -10.40
N ASP A 246 7.76 5.88 -10.79
CA ASP A 246 7.26 7.11 -11.42
C ASP A 246 7.48 8.33 -10.50
N MET A 247 7.20 8.21 -9.21
CA MET A 247 7.41 9.27 -8.22
C MET A 247 8.89 9.66 -8.11
N SER A 248 9.80 8.69 -8.06
CA SER A 248 11.24 8.94 -8.00
C SER A 248 11.72 9.71 -9.24
N THR A 249 11.24 9.34 -10.43
CA THR A 249 11.50 10.08 -11.66
C THR A 249 10.90 11.50 -11.62
N MET A 250 9.67 11.66 -11.13
CA MET A 250 9.04 12.98 -11.01
C MET A 250 9.77 13.90 -10.03
N ILE A 251 10.33 13.38 -8.94
CA ILE A 251 11.18 14.14 -8.02
C ILE A 251 12.44 14.62 -8.75
N ALA A 252 13.15 13.70 -9.41
CA ALA A 252 14.39 14.01 -10.13
C ALA A 252 14.19 15.03 -11.27
N GLU A 253 13.03 15.02 -11.91
CA GLU A 253 12.66 15.95 -12.98
C GLU A 253 12.02 17.27 -12.48
N GLY A 254 11.84 17.42 -11.16
CA GLY A 254 11.17 18.59 -10.58
C GLY A 254 9.67 18.70 -10.89
N LYS A 255 9.03 17.60 -11.31
CA LYS A 255 7.57 17.51 -11.58
C LYS A 255 6.75 17.26 -10.31
N LEU A 256 7.40 16.73 -9.27
CA LEU A 256 6.91 16.65 -7.90
C LEU A 256 8.00 17.27 -7.01
N ALA A 257 7.89 18.57 -6.74
CA ALA A 257 8.97 19.40 -6.23
C ALA A 257 8.76 19.85 -4.78
N THR A 258 7.51 20.00 -4.34
CA THR A 258 7.29 20.48 -2.96
C THR A 258 7.51 19.35 -1.96
N GLU A 259 8.19 19.64 -0.85
CA GLU A 259 8.39 18.67 0.23
C GLU A 259 7.06 18.11 0.76
N LYS A 260 6.02 18.96 0.79
CA LYS A 260 4.66 18.57 1.12
C LYS A 260 4.13 17.50 0.15
N ALA A 261 4.16 17.75 -1.16
CA ALA A 261 3.64 16.80 -2.15
C ALA A 261 4.47 15.50 -2.18
N ILE A 262 5.79 15.60 -2.03
CA ILE A 262 6.68 14.42 -1.93
C ILE A 262 6.29 13.59 -0.71
N ALA A 263 6.20 14.18 0.48
CA ALA A 263 5.86 13.43 1.68
C ALA A 263 4.44 12.87 1.64
N MET A 264 3.46 13.64 1.16
CA MET A 264 2.10 13.13 0.96
C MET A 264 2.10 11.95 -0.02
N GLY A 265 2.92 11.99 -1.07
CA GLY A 265 3.09 10.90 -2.03
C GLY A 265 3.69 9.66 -1.36
N THR A 266 4.70 9.84 -0.52
CA THR A 266 5.30 8.75 0.27
C THR A 266 4.23 8.00 1.06
N PHE A 267 3.32 8.71 1.73
CA PHE A 267 2.26 8.11 2.53
C PHE A 267 1.11 7.54 1.68
N ALA A 268 0.68 8.27 0.64
CA ALA A 268 -0.42 7.86 -0.23
C ALA A 268 -0.09 6.58 -1.00
N LEU A 269 1.18 6.37 -1.36
CA LEU A 269 1.65 5.19 -2.06
C LEU A 269 2.00 4.02 -1.12
N CYS A 270 2.14 4.27 0.19
CA CYS A 270 2.53 3.24 1.16
C CYS A 270 1.38 2.29 1.50
N GLY A 271 1.01 1.44 0.54
CA GLY A 271 0.07 0.34 0.76
C GLY A 271 -0.14 -0.52 -0.47
N PHE A 272 -0.41 -1.81 -0.30
CA PHE A 272 -0.66 -2.77 -1.38
C PHE A 272 -2.04 -2.64 -2.06
N ALA A 273 -2.81 -1.58 -1.83
CA ALA A 273 -4.14 -1.39 -2.40
C ALA A 273 -4.11 -1.20 -3.94
N ASN A 274 -4.32 -2.30 -4.67
CA ASN A 274 -4.40 -2.35 -6.12
C ASN A 274 -5.20 -3.58 -6.59
N PHE A 275 -5.58 -3.64 -7.87
CA PHE A 275 -6.39 -4.75 -8.39
C PHE A 275 -5.69 -6.11 -8.33
N SER A 276 -4.36 -6.15 -8.50
CA SER A 276 -3.59 -7.40 -8.41
C SER A 276 -3.58 -7.98 -6.99
N SER A 277 -3.62 -7.12 -5.97
CA SER A 277 -3.69 -7.52 -4.57
C SER A 277 -4.97 -8.27 -4.21
N ILE A 278 -6.06 -8.07 -4.95
CA ILE A 278 -7.28 -8.90 -4.78
C ILE A 278 -6.94 -10.36 -5.06
N ALA A 279 -6.26 -10.64 -6.17
CA ALA A 279 -5.86 -11.99 -6.54
C ALA A 279 -4.85 -12.57 -5.55
N ILE A 280 -3.87 -11.76 -5.10
CA ILE A 280 -2.89 -12.16 -4.09
C ILE A 280 -3.57 -12.54 -2.77
N GLN A 281 -4.51 -11.74 -2.28
CA GLN A 281 -5.24 -12.04 -1.05
C GLN A 281 -6.16 -13.25 -1.20
N ILE A 282 -6.88 -13.38 -2.32
CA ILE A 282 -7.68 -14.59 -2.55
C ILE A 282 -6.75 -15.82 -2.56
N GLY A 283 -5.60 -15.74 -3.23
CA GLY A 283 -4.62 -16.82 -3.30
C GLY A 283 -3.99 -17.17 -1.95
N GLY A 284 -3.71 -16.17 -1.10
CA GLY A 284 -3.09 -16.37 0.20
C GLY A 284 -4.05 -16.73 1.34
N LEU A 285 -5.26 -16.15 1.35
CA LEU A 285 -6.25 -16.39 2.41
C LEU A 285 -7.14 -17.61 2.13
N SER A 286 -7.43 -17.93 0.86
CA SER A 286 -8.28 -19.11 0.55
C SER A 286 -7.71 -20.43 1.08
N PRO A 287 -6.40 -20.72 1.02
CA PRO A 287 -5.84 -21.93 1.63
C PRO A 287 -6.01 -22.00 3.16
N LEU A 288 -6.21 -20.86 3.83
CA LEU A 288 -6.42 -20.79 5.28
C LEU A 288 -7.88 -21.09 5.65
N ALA A 289 -8.83 -20.75 4.78
CA ALA A 289 -10.26 -21.04 4.93
C ALA A 289 -10.92 -21.28 3.54
N PRO A 290 -10.80 -22.49 2.96
CA PRO A 290 -11.20 -22.76 1.57
C PRO A 290 -12.67 -22.47 1.27
N HIS A 291 -13.56 -22.70 2.25
CA HIS A 291 -15.00 -22.44 2.14
C HIS A 291 -15.34 -20.94 2.07
N ARG A 292 -14.44 -20.05 2.49
CA ARG A 292 -14.63 -18.58 2.48
C ARG A 292 -14.14 -17.90 1.20
N ARG A 293 -13.64 -18.66 0.21
CA ARG A 293 -13.10 -18.11 -1.05
C ARG A 293 -14.07 -17.17 -1.77
N LYS A 294 -15.37 -17.50 -1.79
CA LYS A 294 -16.41 -16.67 -2.41
C LYS A 294 -16.58 -15.33 -1.68
N ASP A 295 -16.55 -15.37 -0.36
CA ASP A 295 -16.67 -14.18 0.49
C ASP A 295 -15.49 -13.23 0.24
N LEU A 296 -14.27 -13.76 0.27
CA LEU A 296 -13.04 -13.00 -0.03
C LEU A 296 -13.11 -12.35 -1.41
N ALA A 297 -13.55 -13.09 -2.43
CA ALA A 297 -13.71 -12.55 -3.78
C ALA A 297 -14.74 -11.42 -3.84
N SER A 298 -15.87 -11.56 -3.13
CA SER A 298 -16.93 -10.54 -3.09
C SER A 298 -16.50 -9.24 -2.39
N LEU A 299 -15.53 -9.32 -1.47
CA LEU A 299 -15.02 -8.19 -0.71
C LEU A 299 -13.84 -7.48 -1.40
N GLY A 300 -13.22 -8.10 -2.42
CA GLY A 300 -11.97 -7.62 -3.03
C GLY A 300 -11.96 -6.14 -3.43
N LEU A 301 -12.98 -5.67 -4.17
CA LEU A 301 -13.07 -4.27 -4.58
C LEU A 301 -13.28 -3.31 -3.39
N ARG A 302 -14.03 -3.75 -2.37
CA ARG A 302 -14.21 -2.97 -1.14
C ARG A 302 -12.92 -2.88 -0.35
N ALA A 303 -12.12 -3.96 -0.33
CA ALA A 303 -10.81 -3.97 0.32
C ALA A 303 -9.82 -3.03 -0.38
N VAL A 304 -9.80 -2.99 -1.72
CA VAL A 304 -8.98 -2.03 -2.47
C VAL A 304 -9.40 -0.60 -2.14
N LEU A 305 -10.70 -0.31 -2.22
CA LEU A 305 -11.23 1.02 -1.86
C LEU A 305 -10.83 1.41 -0.43
N GLY A 306 -11.02 0.49 0.53
CA GLY A 306 -10.67 0.72 1.93
C GLY A 306 -9.18 0.99 2.10
N GLY A 307 -8.32 0.17 1.50
CA GLY A 307 -6.87 0.32 1.60
C GLY A 307 -6.38 1.62 0.97
N THR A 308 -6.92 1.99 -0.20
CA THR A 308 -6.62 3.27 -0.85
C THR A 308 -7.02 4.43 0.05
N LEU A 309 -8.26 4.46 0.54
CA LEU A 309 -8.74 5.52 1.44
C LEU A 309 -7.93 5.61 2.73
N SER A 310 -7.49 4.49 3.29
CA SER A 310 -6.59 4.48 4.46
C SER A 310 -5.26 5.15 4.16
N THR A 311 -4.63 4.85 3.03
CA THR A 311 -3.37 5.51 2.63
C THR A 311 -3.54 6.99 2.27
N LEU A 312 -4.69 7.37 1.71
CA LEU A 312 -4.99 8.78 1.46
C LEU A 312 -5.26 9.55 2.76
N LEU A 313 -5.89 8.91 3.75
CA LEU A 313 -6.09 9.49 5.08
C LEU A 313 -4.73 9.74 5.77
N THR A 314 -3.82 8.78 5.74
CA THR A 314 -2.48 8.97 6.33
C THR A 314 -1.68 10.04 5.57
N ALA A 315 -1.82 10.12 4.24
CA ALA A 315 -1.23 11.19 3.44
C ALA A 315 -1.79 12.58 3.78
N THR A 316 -3.09 12.68 4.01
CA THR A 316 -3.75 13.93 4.44
C THR A 316 -3.16 14.40 5.77
N ILE A 317 -3.01 13.49 6.74
CA ILE A 317 -2.41 13.79 8.04
C ILE A 317 -0.96 14.24 7.88
N ALA A 318 -0.17 13.55 7.03
CA ALA A 318 1.20 13.96 6.74
C ALA A 318 1.27 15.38 6.14
N GLY A 319 0.37 15.71 5.21
CA GLY A 319 0.27 17.04 4.62
C GLY A 319 -0.09 18.13 5.64
N ILE A 320 -0.91 17.82 6.65
CA ILE A 320 -1.23 18.73 7.76
C ILE A 320 0.00 18.97 8.65
N LEU A 321 0.76 17.91 8.97
CA LEU A 321 1.87 17.98 9.91
C LEU A 321 3.12 18.64 9.34
N ILE A 322 3.38 18.46 8.04
CA ILE A 322 4.54 19.05 7.37
C ILE A 322 4.30 20.55 7.09
N GLY A 323 3.05 20.95 6.90
CA GLY A 323 2.71 22.32 6.56
C GLY A 323 3.12 22.70 5.14
N GLY A 324 2.67 23.88 4.70
CA GLY A 324 2.82 24.37 3.33
C GLY A 324 1.50 24.82 2.73
#